data_AF-A0A285UPX2-F1
#
_entry.id   AF-A0A285UPX2-F1
#
_cell.length_a   1.000
_cell.length_b   1.000
_cell.length_c   1.000
_cell.angle_alpha   90.00
_cell.angle_beta   90.00
_cell.angle_gamma   90.00
#
_symmetry.space_group_name_H-M   'P 1'
#
loop_
_entity.id
_entity.type
_entity.pdbx_description
1 polymer ?
#
loop_
_entity_poly.entity_id
_entity_poly.type
_entity_poly.pdbx_seq_one_letter_code
_entity_poly.pdbx_strand_id
1 'polypeptide(L)'
;MQIESIPRPLVRVNQWTIFLTVVLAWLTGLHWLLLIPLVANLSGILFNFNPIMKIARVFIIKEVKNYIPEDVTQQKFNACIASFCLAGGLISFSLGWTIVGYVFTIMVAVASFIAILGFCIGCFIFYQFKQYQYRRTLKQT
;
A
#
# COMPACT_ATOMS: atom_id res chain seq x y z
N MET A 1 -18.71 -13.99 -10.59
CA MET A 1 -18.07 -13.27 -9.46
C MET A 1 -17.36 -12.06 -10.06
N GLN A 2 -17.91 -10.86 -9.92
CA GLN A 2 -17.32 -9.66 -10.51
C GLN A 2 -16.15 -9.26 -9.59
N ILE A 3 -14.91 -9.45 -10.06
CA ILE A 3 -13.73 -9.05 -9.30
C ILE A 3 -13.74 -7.53 -9.27
N GLU A 4 -14.07 -6.94 -8.13
CA GLU A 4 -13.91 -5.50 -7.94
C GLU A 4 -12.45 -5.17 -8.24
N SER A 5 -12.26 -4.25 -9.20
CA SER A 5 -10.95 -3.92 -9.71
C SER A 5 -10.70 -2.43 -9.63
N ILE A 6 -9.44 -2.10 -9.40
CA ILE A 6 -8.94 -0.73 -9.33
C ILE A 6 -7.96 -0.52 -10.48
N PRO A 7 -8.06 0.59 -11.23
CA PRO A 7 -7.06 0.94 -12.22
C PRO A 7 -5.66 1.04 -11.60
N ARG A 8 -4.67 0.36 -12.21
CA ARG A 8 -3.27 0.42 -11.77
C ARG A 8 -2.71 1.84 -11.55
N PRO A 9 -3.06 2.88 -12.35
CA PRO A 9 -2.60 4.23 -12.07
C PRO A 9 -2.98 4.75 -10.68
N LEU A 10 -4.16 4.38 -10.16
CA LEU A 10 -4.62 4.80 -8.82
C LEU A 10 -3.81 4.12 -7.73
N VAL A 11 -3.49 2.84 -7.93
CA VAL A 11 -2.59 2.11 -7.04
C VAL A 11 -1.22 2.79 -7.01
N ARG A 12 -0.67 3.17 -8.17
CA ARG A 12 0.61 3.89 -8.25
C ARG A 12 0.58 5.24 -7.57
N VAL A 13 -0.52 6.00 -7.65
CA VAL A 13 -0.63 7.26 -6.89
C VAL A 13 -0.56 7.01 -5.39
N ASN A 14 -1.25 5.98 -4.88
CA ASN A 14 -1.15 5.60 -3.46
C ASN A 14 0.30 5.24 -3.08
N GLN A 15 1.01 4.49 -3.93
CA GLN A 15 2.44 4.17 -3.71
C GLN A 15 3.32 5.42 -3.74
N TRP A 16 3.15 6.30 -4.73
CA TRP A 16 3.85 7.58 -4.76
C TRP A 16 3.60 8.41 -3.51
N THR A 17 2.37 8.46 -2.99
CA THR A 17 2.09 9.17 -1.75
C THR A 17 2.83 8.56 -0.57
N ILE A 18 2.84 7.23 -0.42
CA ILE A 18 3.61 6.55 0.63
C ILE A 18 5.10 6.88 0.50
N PHE A 19 5.69 6.68 -0.67
CA PHE A 19 7.11 6.89 -0.90
C PHE A 19 7.53 8.36 -0.65
N LEU A 20 6.83 9.31 -1.27
CA LEU A 20 7.18 10.73 -1.15
C LEU A 20 6.98 11.25 0.26
N THR A 21 5.92 10.85 0.97
CA THR A 21 5.70 11.30 2.35
C THR A 21 6.75 10.76 3.30
N VAL A 22 7.20 9.51 3.12
CA VAL A 22 8.32 8.95 3.90
C VAL A 22 9.62 9.70 3.62
N VAL A 23 9.97 9.92 2.35
CA VAL A 23 11.18 10.67 1.98
C VAL A 23 11.14 12.10 2.52
N LEU A 24 10.00 12.78 2.41
CA LEU A 24 9.82 14.12 2.97
C LEU A 24 9.92 14.11 4.51
N ALA A 25 9.37 13.10 5.18
CA ALA A 25 9.51 12.96 6.63
C ALA A 25 10.98 12.80 7.05
N TRP A 26 11.81 12.09 6.28
CA TRP A 26 13.24 11.98 6.53
C TRP A 26 13.99 13.30 6.29
N LEU A 27 13.69 13.99 5.20
CA LEU A 27 14.39 15.24 4.83
C LEU A 27 14.04 16.41 5.75
N THR A 28 12.78 16.50 6.19
CA THR A 28 12.29 17.61 7.00
C THR A 28 12.32 17.33 8.51
N GLY A 29 12.46 16.06 8.90
CA GLY A 29 12.25 15.62 10.28
C GLY A 29 10.77 15.64 10.71
N LEU A 30 9.83 16.01 9.82
CA LEU A 30 8.41 16.10 10.15
C LEU A 30 7.74 14.72 10.04
N HIS A 31 7.93 13.88 11.05
CA HIS A 31 7.41 12.50 11.08
C HIS A 31 5.88 12.42 10.99
N TRP A 32 5.17 13.48 11.37
CA TRP A 32 3.71 13.59 11.25
C TRP A 32 3.21 13.47 9.80
N LEU A 33 4.05 13.70 8.79
CA LEU A 33 3.71 13.48 7.38
C LEU A 33 3.30 12.02 7.09
N LEU A 34 3.78 11.06 7.89
CA LEU A 34 3.41 9.65 7.78
C LEU A 34 1.92 9.40 8.06
N LEU A 35 1.22 10.32 8.74
CA LEU A 35 -0.22 10.24 8.94
C LEU A 35 -1.01 10.30 7.63
N ILE A 36 -0.52 11.04 6.63
CA ILE A 36 -1.22 11.24 5.36
C ILE A 36 -1.49 9.89 4.67
N PRO A 37 -0.46 9.08 4.33
CA PRO A 37 -0.70 7.76 3.76
C PRO A 37 -1.32 6.79 4.78
N LEU A 38 -1.04 6.92 6.07
CA LEU A 38 -1.60 6.02 7.09
C LEU A 38 -3.13 6.12 7.15
N VAL A 39 -3.66 7.33 7.30
CA VAL A 39 -5.11 7.58 7.34
C VAL A 39 -5.77 7.14 6.04
N ALA A 40 -5.15 7.43 4.89
CA ALA A 40 -5.70 7.05 3.60
C ALA A 40 -5.75 5.53 3.38
N ASN A 41 -4.73 4.80 3.83
CA ASN A 41 -4.74 3.33 3.76
C ASN A 41 -5.74 2.73 4.76
N LEU A 42 -5.78 3.22 6.00
CA LEU A 42 -6.74 2.77 7.02
C LEU A 42 -8.19 3.02 6.58
N SER A 43 -8.49 4.18 6.01
CA SER A 43 -9.83 4.46 5.49
C SER A 43 -10.19 3.54 4.31
N GLY A 44 -9.21 3.19 3.47
CA GLY A 44 -9.36 2.21 2.40
C GLY A 44 -9.67 0.80 2.92
N ILE A 45 -9.06 0.39 4.04
CA ILE A 45 -9.27 -0.92 4.67
C ILE A 45 -10.63 -0.97 5.38
N LEU A 46 -10.94 0.05 6.21
CA LEU A 46 -12.10 0.03 7.10
C LEU A 46 -13.40 0.44 6.40
N PHE A 47 -13.35 1.42 5.51
CA PHE A 47 -14.54 2.04 4.90
C PHE A 47 -14.62 1.80 3.39
N ASN A 48 -13.72 1.01 2.80
CA ASN A 48 -13.58 0.87 1.35
C ASN A 48 -13.39 2.22 0.62
N PHE A 49 -12.86 3.22 1.33
CA PHE A 49 -12.73 4.59 0.86
C PHE A 49 -11.29 5.06 1.06
N ASN A 50 -10.50 5.09 -0.01
CA ASN A 50 -9.18 5.72 0.02
C ASN A 50 -9.28 7.14 -0.57
N PRO A 51 -9.11 8.21 0.23
CA PRO A 51 -9.28 9.59 -0.21
C PRO A 51 -8.27 9.96 -1.30
N ILE A 52 -7.02 9.51 -1.18
CA ILE A 52 -5.96 9.74 -2.19
C ILE A 52 -6.39 9.16 -3.53
N MET A 53 -6.84 7.91 -3.54
CA MET A 53 -7.25 7.23 -4.76
C MET A 53 -8.54 7.81 -5.34
N LYS A 54 -9.47 8.29 -4.49
CA LYS A 54 -10.71 8.94 -4.95
C LYS A 54 -10.44 10.29 -5.61
N ILE A 55 -9.54 11.09 -5.02
CA ILE A 55 -9.09 12.35 -5.63
C ILE A 55 -8.35 12.05 -6.94
N ALA A 56 -7.43 11.07 -6.93
CA ALA A 56 -6.70 10.65 -8.12
C ALA A 56 -7.61 10.14 -9.25
N ARG A 57 -8.76 9.55 -8.91
CA ARG A 57 -9.75 9.08 -9.90
C ARG A 57 -10.26 10.22 -10.80
N VAL A 58 -10.35 11.45 -10.28
CA VAL A 58 -10.80 12.63 -11.05
C VAL A 58 -9.80 12.99 -12.15
N PHE A 59 -8.53 12.65 -11.97
CA PHE A 59 -7.45 12.93 -12.95
C PHE A 59 -7.25 11.80 -13.96
N ILE A 60 -8.10 10.77 -13.96
CA ILE A 60 -8.06 9.72 -14.97
C ILE A 60 -8.66 10.25 -16.28
N ILE A 61 -7.85 10.28 -17.34
CA ILE A 61 -8.23 10.81 -18.66
C ILE A 61 -9.00 9.78 -19.51
N LYS A 62 -8.63 8.49 -19.44
CA LYS A 62 -9.27 7.43 -20.24
C LYS A 62 -10.41 6.77 -19.48
N GLU A 63 -11.31 6.11 -20.20
CA GLU A 63 -12.31 5.25 -19.57
C GLU A 63 -11.62 4.16 -18.72
N VAL A 64 -12.16 3.90 -17.53
CA VAL A 64 -11.63 2.95 -16.54
C VAL A 64 -11.30 1.57 -17.13
N LYS A 65 -12.11 1.11 -18.09
CA LYS A 65 -11.95 -0.17 -18.81
C LYS A 65 -10.67 -0.29 -19.65
N ASN A 66 -10.04 0.84 -20.00
CA ASN A 66 -8.80 0.86 -20.79
C ASN A 66 -7.53 0.73 -19.95
N TYR A 67 -7.65 0.70 -18.62
CA TYR A 67 -6.53 0.50 -17.71
C TYR A 67 -6.43 -0.94 -17.25
N ILE A 68 -5.20 -1.38 -16.99
CA ILE A 68 -4.93 -2.69 -16.40
C ILE A 68 -5.56 -2.72 -14.99
N PRO A 69 -6.50 -3.64 -14.73
CA PRO A 69 -7.13 -3.77 -13.42
C PRO A 69 -6.18 -4.43 -12.41
N GLU A 70 -6.26 -3.99 -11.16
CA GLU A 70 -5.68 -4.69 -10.00
C GLU A 70 -6.78 -5.11 -9.02
N ASP A 71 -6.57 -6.24 -8.35
CA ASP A 71 -7.53 -6.85 -7.40
C ASP A 71 -7.60 -6.04 -6.09
N VAL A 72 -8.83 -5.65 -5.70
CA VAL A 72 -9.10 -4.93 -4.45
C VAL A 72 -8.60 -5.68 -3.21
N THR A 73 -8.70 -7.00 -3.20
CA THR A 73 -8.26 -7.86 -2.09
C THR A 73 -6.75 -7.80 -1.92
N GLN A 74 -6.00 -7.89 -3.03
CA GLN A 74 -4.53 -7.75 -3.00
C GLN A 74 -4.14 -6.34 -2.57
N GLN A 75 -4.86 -5.33 -3.05
CA GLN A 75 -4.63 -3.94 -2.67
C GLN A 75 -4.87 -3.70 -1.17
N LYS A 76 -5.93 -4.27 -0.58
CA LYS A 76 -6.20 -4.20 0.86
C LYS A 76 -5.13 -4.91 1.69
N PHE A 77 -4.66 -6.07 1.23
CA PHE A 77 -3.55 -6.77 1.87
C PHE A 77 -2.29 -5.91 1.89
N ASN A 78 -1.94 -5.30 0.76
CA ASN A 78 -0.80 -4.40 0.67
C ASN A 78 -0.98 -3.15 1.53
N ALA A 79 -2.18 -2.56 1.55
CA ALA A 79 -2.52 -1.44 2.40
C ALA A 79 -2.38 -1.79 3.90
N CYS A 80 -2.69 -3.02 4.30
CA CYS A 80 -2.50 -3.49 5.68
C CYS A 80 -1.02 -3.52 6.06
N ILE A 81 -0.16 -4.09 5.21
CA ILE A 81 1.30 -4.09 5.42
C ILE A 81 1.83 -2.66 5.50
N ALA A 82 1.44 -1.81 4.55
CA ALA A 82 1.85 -0.41 4.54
C ALA A 82 1.39 0.34 5.80
N SER A 83 0.14 0.13 6.24
CA SER A 83 -0.41 0.77 7.44
C SER A 83 0.31 0.32 8.69
N PHE A 84 0.64 -0.97 8.81
CA PHE A 84 1.42 -1.50 9.92
C PHE A 84 2.81 -0.85 9.99
N CYS A 85 3.53 -0.79 8.87
CA CYS A 85 4.85 -0.15 8.83
C CYS A 85 4.77 1.37 9.09
N LEU A 86 3.80 2.07 8.51
CA LEU A 86 3.62 3.51 8.73
C LEU A 86 3.26 3.83 10.19
N ALA A 87 2.36 3.06 10.80
CA ALA A 87 1.99 3.21 12.20
C ALA A 87 3.18 2.89 13.12
N GLY A 88 3.89 1.78 12.87
CA GLY A 88 5.09 1.41 13.62
C GLY A 88 6.17 2.49 13.52
N GLY A 89 6.39 3.04 12.32
CA GLY A 89 7.30 4.16 12.09
C GLY A 89 6.91 5.41 12.87
N LEU A 90 5.65 5.84 12.76
CA LEU A 90 5.12 7.04 13.42
C LEU A 90 5.17 6.92 14.96
N ILE A 91 4.76 5.78 15.51
CA ILE A 91 4.81 5.51 16.95
C ILE A 91 6.27 5.51 17.43
N SER A 92 7.16 4.84 16.70
CA SER A 92 8.58 4.78 17.06
C SER A 92 9.24 6.17 17.07
N PHE A 93 8.98 6.99 16.05
CA PHE A 93 9.48 8.37 16.03
C PHE A 93 8.88 9.22 17.16
N SER A 94 7.60 9.05 17.47
CA SER A 94 6.94 9.74 18.59
C SER A 94 7.53 9.36 19.96
N LEU A 95 7.98 8.12 20.13
CA LEU A 95 8.61 7.60 21.34
C LEU A 95 10.13 7.86 21.39
N GLY A 96 10.71 8.49 20.36
CA GLY A 96 12.16 8.70 20.25
C GLY A 96 12.97 7.45 19.87
N TRP A 97 12.31 6.34 19.52
CA TRP A 97 12.96 5.11 19.04
C TRP A 97 13.34 5.24 17.56
N THR A 98 14.32 6.11 17.28
CA THR A 98 14.73 6.51 15.93
C THR A 98 15.10 5.32 15.06
N ILE A 99 15.89 4.37 15.58
CA ILE A 99 16.32 3.17 14.84
C ILE A 99 15.10 2.36 14.37
N VAL A 100 14.16 2.09 15.28
CA VAL A 100 12.95 1.31 14.98
C VAL A 100 12.07 2.07 13.96
N GLY A 101 11.96 3.39 14.11
CA GLY A 101 11.25 4.25 13.16
C GLY A 101 11.83 4.19 11.76
N TYR A 102 13.17 4.24 11.63
CA TYR A 102 13.85 4.09 10.35
C TYR A 102 13.67 2.70 9.76
N VAL A 103 13.76 1.62 10.54
CA VAL A 103 13.55 0.26 10.03
C VAL A 103 12.16 0.12 9.39
N PHE A 104 11.12 0.56 10.09
CA PHE A 104 9.76 0.49 9.56
C PHE A 104 9.56 1.38 8.32
N THR A 105 10.07 2.61 8.36
CA THR A 105 9.89 3.55 7.24
C THR A 105 10.72 3.18 6.01
N ILE A 106 11.93 2.64 6.19
CA ILE A 106 12.77 2.13 5.09
C ILE A 106 12.08 0.94 4.43
N MET A 107 11.57 0.01 5.23
CA MET A 107 10.87 -1.17 4.72
C MET A 107 9.69 -0.79 3.82
N VAL A 108 8.82 0.12 4.28
CA VAL A 108 7.65 0.54 3.49
C VAL A 108 8.04 1.43 2.30
N ALA A 109 9.06 2.29 2.42
CA ALA A 109 9.56 3.10 1.32
C ALA A 109 10.12 2.22 0.18
N VAL A 110 10.93 1.22 0.52
CA VAL A 110 11.49 0.26 -0.45
C VAL A 110 10.38 -0.54 -1.11
N ALA A 111 9.43 -1.08 -0.33
CA ALA A 111 8.31 -1.83 -0.88
C ALA A 111 7.46 -0.98 -1.85
N SER A 112 7.21 0.28 -1.49
CA SER A 112 6.45 1.21 -2.31
C SER A 112 7.20 1.62 -3.58
N PHE A 113 8.50 1.86 -3.48
CA PHE A 113 9.36 2.17 -4.63
C PHE A 113 9.40 1.03 -5.65
N ILE A 114 9.59 -0.21 -5.19
CA ILE A 114 9.58 -1.39 -6.06
C ILE A 114 8.20 -1.58 -6.72
N ALA A 115 7.11 -1.27 -6.00
CA ALA A 115 5.76 -1.28 -6.56
C ALA A 115 5.56 -0.21 -7.65
N ILE A 116 6.14 0.99 -7.50
CA ILE A 116 6.14 2.03 -8.54
C ILE A 116 6.83 1.54 -9.82
N LEU A 117 7.94 0.81 -9.68
CA LEU A 117 8.67 0.19 -10.80
C LEU A 117 7.89 -0.96 -11.48
N GLY A 118 6.76 -1.36 -10.90
CA GLY A 118 5.85 -2.35 -11.47
C GLY A 118 5.86 -3.71 -10.79
N PHE A 119 6.57 -3.86 -9.66
CA PHE A 119 6.58 -5.11 -8.91
C PHE A 119 6.06 -4.93 -7.47
N CYS A 120 4.87 -5.46 -7.19
CA CYS A 120 4.27 -5.41 -5.87
C CYS A 120 4.67 -6.63 -5.03
N ILE A 121 5.61 -6.46 -4.09
CA ILE A 121 6.07 -7.53 -3.18
C ILE A 121 4.89 -8.12 -2.37
N GLY A 122 4.01 -7.27 -1.83
CA GLY A 122 2.85 -7.73 -1.06
C GLY A 122 1.89 -8.59 -1.91
N CYS A 123 1.68 -8.21 -3.16
CA CYS A 123 0.85 -8.95 -4.10
C CYS A 123 1.47 -10.32 -4.43
N PHE A 124 2.80 -10.38 -4.57
CA PHE A 124 3.53 -11.64 -4.74
C PHE A 124 3.40 -12.55 -3.52
N ILE A 125 3.60 -12.03 -2.30
CA ILE A 125 3.43 -12.80 -1.06
C ILE A 125 2.00 -13.35 -0.94
N PHE A 126 0.99 -12.51 -1.19
CA PHE A 126 -0.41 -12.93 -1.16
C PHE A 126 -0.70 -14.05 -2.15
N TYR A 127 -0.18 -13.93 -3.38
CA TYR A 127 -0.31 -14.96 -4.40
C TYR A 127 0.34 -16.27 -3.97
N GLN A 128 1.57 -16.24 -3.45
CA GLN A 128 2.27 -17.43 -2.97
C GLN A 128 1.50 -18.12 -1.85
N PHE A 129 0.94 -17.35 -0.92
CA PHE A 129 0.13 -17.89 0.16
C PHE A 129 -1.14 -18.58 -0.36
N LYS A 130 -1.83 -17.97 -1.32
CA LYS A 130 -3.02 -18.58 -1.96
C LYS A 130 -2.68 -19.84 -2.76
N GLN A 131 -1.57 -19.81 -3.49
CA GLN A 131 -1.04 -20.99 -4.19
C GLN A 131 -0.71 -22.13 -3.23
N TYR A 132 -0.08 -21.82 -2.10
CA TYR A 132 0.22 -22.81 -1.07
C TYR A 132 -1.06 -23.45 -0.50
N GLN A 133 -2.07 -22.64 -0.16
CA GLN A 133 -3.37 -23.14 0.31
C GLN A 133 -4.02 -24.07 -0.72
N TYR A 134 -4.09 -23.63 -1.97
CA TYR A 134 -4.69 -24.41 -3.06
C TYR A 134 -4.02 -25.77 -3.25
N ARG A 135 -2.68 -25.81 -3.29
CA ARG A 135 -1.91 -27.06 -3.41
C ARG A 135 -2.15 -28.03 -2.27
N ARG A 136 -2.46 -27.55 -1.06
CA ARG A 136 -2.80 -28.41 0.08
C ARG A 136 -4.18 -29.02 -0.04
N THR A 137 -5.17 -28.27 -0.53
CA THR A 137 -6.52 -28.79 -0.76
C THR A 137 -6.53 -29.91 -1.81
N LEU A 138 -5.72 -29.77 -2.87
CA LEU A 138 -5.59 -30.82 -3.90
C LEU A 138 -4.92 -32.11 -3.40
N LYS A 139 -4.09 -32.06 -2.36
CA LYS A 139 -3.47 -33.26 -1.76
C LYS A 139 -4.37 -33.99 -0.77
N GLN A 140 -5.49 -33.36 -0.38
CA GLN A 140 -6.47 -33.92 0.56
C GLN A 140 -7.67 -34.57 -0.16
N THR A 141 -7.70 -34.48 -1.50
CA THR A 141 -8.65 -35.17 -2.38
C THR A 141 -7.95 -36.36 -3.02
#